data_AF-A0A7S3JF19-F1
#
_entry.id   AF-A0A7S3JF19-F1
#
_cell.length_a   1.000
_cell.length_b   1.000
_cell.length_c   1.000
_cell.angle_alpha   90.00
_cell.angle_beta   90.00
_cell.angle_gamma   90.00
#
_symmetry.space_group_name_H-M   'P 1'
#
loop_
_entity.id
_entity.type
_entity.pdbx_description
1 polymer ?
#
loop_
_entity_poly.entity_id
_entity_poly.type
_entity_poly.pdbx_seq_one_letter_code
_entity_poly.pdbx_strand_id
1 'polypeptide(L)'
;MKDYRIVNLTIDSLTKGMQLFKNIKELSFPGVLLDSAYCYKFPKIFKEHCRAQHLIEEEKEQLVEFSGKQYVPRNGWNVYEFKAEFARQGVDKTCSVFDTVTCWNTKDTLCASYPQRVYIPHSIKANKYLVVKCSNFRCKNRFPALTFYYKAKKSSLWRAAQIAQGLMNNSCDEDEQFLQAIGETNPEGSEIFIFDARTQINAYANRATGGGLEKESNYLNCKVMFGHIHGINTVNTSYKTLKKTCMDFSKLVSSKFTAKIDSSGWYHLVRKQIKC
;
A
#
# COMPACT_ATOMS: atom_id res chain seq x y z
N MET A 1 -15.85 -19.20 -10.13
CA MET A 1 -16.88 -18.71 -11.08
C MET A 1 -18.23 -19.11 -10.48
N LYS A 2 -19.16 -18.17 -10.23
CA LYS A 2 -20.51 -18.58 -9.80
C LYS A 2 -21.17 -19.29 -10.99
N ASP A 3 -21.79 -20.43 -10.74
CA ASP A 3 -22.50 -21.20 -11.74
C ASP A 3 -23.81 -20.47 -12.10
N TYR A 4 -24.02 -20.18 -13.39
CA TYR A 4 -25.16 -19.41 -13.88
C TYR A 4 -26.33 -20.33 -14.18
N ARG A 5 -26.93 -20.89 -13.13
CA ARG A 5 -28.18 -21.66 -13.24
C ARG A 5 -29.35 -20.81 -12.76
N ILE A 6 -30.40 -20.76 -13.58
CA ILE A 6 -31.67 -20.12 -13.23
C ILE A 6 -32.60 -21.21 -12.72
N VAL A 7 -33.10 -21.03 -11.49
CA VAL A 7 -34.09 -21.93 -10.86
C VAL A 7 -35.38 -21.17 -10.69
N ASN A 8 -36.45 -21.66 -11.31
CA ASN A 8 -37.80 -21.11 -11.14
C ASN A 8 -38.52 -21.90 -10.03
N LEU A 9 -39.01 -21.21 -9.01
CA LEU A 9 -39.75 -21.79 -7.90
C LEU A 9 -41.17 -21.24 -7.88
N THR A 10 -42.15 -22.11 -7.78
CA THR A 10 -43.56 -21.74 -7.56
C THR A 10 -43.91 -22.02 -6.11
N ILE A 11 -44.47 -21.02 -5.41
CA ILE A 11 -44.84 -21.13 -4.00
C ILE A 11 -46.34 -20.92 -3.85
N ASP A 12 -46.96 -21.84 -3.12
CA ASP A 12 -48.40 -21.98 -2.87
C ASP A 12 -49.02 -20.81 -2.08
N SER A 13 -48.19 -20.05 -1.36
CA SER A 13 -48.61 -18.98 -0.47
C SER A 13 -47.75 -17.74 -0.65
N LEU A 14 -48.40 -16.59 -0.86
CA LEU A 14 -47.74 -15.28 -0.95
C LEU A 14 -46.87 -14.99 0.28
N THR A 15 -47.39 -15.26 1.49
CA THR A 15 -46.66 -15.02 2.74
C THR A 15 -45.39 -15.86 2.83
N LYS A 16 -45.47 -17.15 2.49
CA LYS A 16 -44.28 -18.04 2.46
C LYS A 16 -43.29 -17.59 1.39
N GLY A 17 -43.79 -17.17 0.22
CA GLY A 17 -42.97 -16.65 -0.87
C GLY A 17 -42.20 -15.38 -0.48
N MET A 18 -42.87 -14.43 0.19
CA MET A 18 -42.25 -13.21 0.70
C MET A 18 -41.18 -13.50 1.76
N GLN A 19 -41.43 -14.45 2.68
CA GLN A 19 -40.46 -14.83 3.69
C GLN A 19 -39.24 -15.51 3.06
N LEU A 20 -39.45 -16.43 2.12
CA LEU A 20 -38.36 -17.08 1.40
C LEU A 20 -37.51 -16.06 0.64
N PHE A 21 -38.15 -15.12 -0.07
CA PHE A 21 -37.44 -14.07 -0.78
C PHE A 21 -36.56 -13.23 0.15
N LYS A 22 -37.06 -12.82 1.32
CA LYS A 22 -36.28 -12.08 2.32
C LYS A 22 -35.07 -12.90 2.80
N ASN A 23 -35.29 -14.16 3.17
CA ASN A 23 -34.22 -15.05 3.63
C ASN A 23 -33.16 -15.27 2.54
N ILE A 24 -33.56 -15.55 1.30
CA ILE A 24 -32.63 -15.72 0.17
C ILE A 24 -31.84 -14.43 -0.06
N LYS A 25 -32.51 -13.27 -0.04
CA LYS A 25 -31.84 -11.98 -0.24
C LYS A 25 -30.78 -11.71 0.83
N GLU A 26 -31.09 -11.98 2.10
CA GLU A 26 -30.16 -11.79 3.22
C GLU A 26 -29.00 -12.80 3.19
N LEU A 27 -29.27 -14.07 2.89
CA LEU A 27 -28.27 -15.14 2.89
C LEU A 27 -27.40 -15.18 1.63
N SER A 28 -27.93 -14.74 0.48
CA SER A 28 -27.20 -14.74 -0.80
C SER A 28 -26.32 -13.51 -0.98
N PHE A 29 -26.66 -12.42 -0.31
CA PHE A 29 -25.91 -11.17 -0.29
C PHE A 29 -25.63 -10.72 1.14
N PRO A 30 -24.88 -11.52 1.94
CA PRO A 30 -24.52 -11.14 3.30
C PRO A 30 -23.53 -9.96 3.23
N GLY A 31 -24.06 -8.75 3.11
CA GLY A 31 -23.32 -7.51 3.00
C GLY A 31 -22.45 -7.43 1.74
N VAL A 32 -22.88 -6.66 0.74
CA VAL A 32 -21.89 -5.92 -0.04
C VAL A 32 -21.10 -5.08 0.98
N LEU A 33 -19.88 -5.53 1.30
CA LEU A 33 -19.09 -5.04 2.44
C LEU A 33 -18.77 -3.54 2.36
N LEU A 34 -18.83 -2.96 1.16
CA LEU A 34 -18.61 -1.52 0.94
C LEU A 34 -19.81 -0.69 1.44
N ASP A 35 -21.03 -0.93 0.99
CA ASP A 35 -22.22 -0.16 1.42
C ASP A 35 -22.60 -0.39 2.90
N SER A 36 -22.06 -1.44 3.51
CA SER A 36 -22.24 -1.74 4.92
C SER A 36 -21.16 -1.16 5.84
N ALA A 37 -20.04 -0.68 5.29
CA ALA A 37 -19.03 0.00 6.06
C ALA A 37 -19.61 1.30 6.65
N TYR A 38 -19.22 1.62 7.88
CA TYR A 38 -19.74 2.75 8.65
C TYR A 38 -19.70 4.07 7.87
N CYS A 39 -18.67 4.26 7.04
CA CYS A 39 -18.50 5.44 6.19
C CYS A 39 -19.62 5.65 5.16
N TYR A 40 -20.31 4.59 4.71
CA TYR A 40 -21.43 4.69 3.75
C TYR A 40 -22.79 4.67 4.45
N LYS A 41 -22.89 4.07 5.65
CA LYS A 41 -24.14 3.98 6.42
C LYS A 41 -24.51 5.24 7.21
N PHE A 42 -23.53 6.06 7.61
CA PHE A 42 -23.77 7.30 8.36
C PHE A 42 -23.37 8.53 7.55
N PRO A 43 -24.03 8.78 6.39
CA PRO A 43 -23.69 9.90 5.56
C PRO A 43 -24.11 11.22 6.20
N LYS A 44 -24.90 11.33 7.28
CA LYS A 44 -25.18 12.65 7.90
C LYS A 44 -23.99 13.20 8.68
N ILE A 45 -23.33 12.37 9.50
CA ILE A 45 -22.11 12.74 10.23
C ILE A 45 -21.01 13.15 9.24
N PHE A 46 -20.89 12.40 8.14
CA PHE A 46 -19.93 12.72 7.09
C PHE A 46 -20.43 13.75 6.08
N LYS A 47 -21.73 13.90 5.79
CA LYS A 47 -22.27 14.95 4.89
C LYS A 47 -22.33 16.30 5.59
N GLU A 48 -22.38 16.41 6.91
CA GLU A 48 -22.16 17.71 7.55
C GLU A 48 -20.68 18.13 7.42
N HIS A 49 -19.75 17.17 7.45
CA HIS A 49 -18.33 17.40 7.11
C HIS A 49 -18.04 17.53 5.60
N CYS A 50 -18.79 16.85 4.74
CA CYS A 50 -18.56 16.77 3.29
C CYS A 50 -19.50 17.69 2.47
N ARG A 51 -20.64 18.16 2.99
CA ARG A 51 -21.43 19.26 2.37
C ARG A 51 -20.72 20.60 2.46
N ALA A 52 -19.67 20.69 3.27
CA ALA A 52 -18.67 21.72 3.09
C ALA A 52 -18.16 21.74 1.63
N GLN A 53 -18.19 20.65 0.84
CA GLN A 53 -17.75 20.68 -0.56
C GLN A 53 -18.59 21.60 -1.47
N HIS A 54 -19.90 21.76 -1.23
CA HIS A 54 -20.72 22.74 -1.97
C HIS A 54 -20.79 24.11 -1.28
N LEU A 55 -20.38 24.20 -0.01
CA LEU A 55 -20.28 25.48 0.71
C LEU A 55 -18.87 26.09 0.63
N ILE A 56 -17.83 25.34 0.21
CA ILE A 56 -16.45 25.81 0.05
C ILE A 56 -16.24 26.50 -1.31
N GLU A 57 -17.19 26.41 -2.24
CA GLU A 57 -17.19 27.27 -3.44
C GLU A 57 -17.45 28.75 -3.09
N GLU A 58 -17.97 29.03 -1.89
CA GLU A 58 -17.95 30.38 -1.30
C GLU A 58 -17.06 30.35 -0.06
N GLU A 59 -15.97 31.11 -0.05
CA GLU A 59 -15.07 31.30 1.08
C GLU A 59 -15.79 31.92 2.30
N LYS A 60 -16.60 31.13 3.01
CA LYS A 60 -17.14 31.52 4.31
C LYS A 60 -16.67 30.50 5.33
N GLU A 61 -15.60 30.88 6.04
CA GLU A 61 -15.06 30.26 7.24
C GLU A 61 -16.10 30.28 8.38
N GLN A 62 -17.25 29.62 8.22
CA GLN A 62 -18.23 29.49 9.29
C GLN A 62 -17.80 28.37 10.24
N LEU A 63 -17.62 28.74 11.50
CA LEU A 63 -17.34 27.81 12.59
C LEU A 63 -18.50 26.84 12.77
N VAL A 64 -18.19 25.55 12.84
CA VAL A 64 -19.15 24.47 13.13
C VAL A 64 -18.84 23.92 14.52
N GLU A 65 -19.87 23.72 15.34
CA GLU A 65 -19.72 23.15 16.68
C GLU A 65 -19.93 21.63 16.67
N PHE A 66 -18.97 20.87 17.21
CA PHE A 66 -19.09 19.44 17.42
C PHE A 66 -18.56 19.07 18.80
N SER A 67 -19.35 18.36 19.61
CA SER A 67 -18.96 17.96 20.97
C SER A 67 -18.49 19.12 21.87
N GLY A 68 -19.13 20.29 21.78
CA GLY A 68 -18.80 21.49 22.57
C GLY A 68 -17.51 22.20 22.16
N LYS A 69 -16.97 21.89 20.98
CA LYS A 69 -15.79 22.53 20.41
C LYS A 69 -16.12 23.12 19.04
N GLN A 70 -15.66 24.34 18.80
CA GLN A 70 -15.76 25.01 17.51
C GLN A 70 -14.64 24.55 16.58
N TYR A 71 -14.98 24.27 15.33
CA TYR A 71 -14.06 23.83 14.29
C TYR A 71 -14.30 24.62 13.01
N VAL A 72 -13.22 24.97 12.30
CA VAL A 72 -13.32 25.40 10.91
C VAL A 72 -13.44 24.14 10.05
N PRO A 73 -14.57 23.91 9.35
CA PRO A 73 -14.74 22.74 8.52
C PRO A 73 -13.74 22.79 7.37
N ARG A 74 -12.76 21.88 7.37
CA ARG A 74 -11.81 21.72 6.26
C ARG A 74 -12.20 20.50 5.45
N ASN A 75 -12.09 20.61 4.13
CA ASN A 75 -12.22 19.45 3.26
C ASN A 75 -11.05 18.48 3.51
N GLY A 76 -11.32 17.40 4.24
CA GLY A 76 -10.33 16.37 4.57
C GLY A 76 -9.68 15.72 3.35
N TRP A 77 -10.35 15.74 2.18
CA TRP A 77 -9.81 15.22 0.92
C TRP A 77 -8.65 16.06 0.37
N ASN A 78 -8.55 17.33 0.77
CA ASN A 78 -7.51 18.26 0.31
C ASN A 78 -6.32 18.34 1.27
N VAL A 79 -6.31 17.57 2.37
CA VAL A 79 -5.21 17.58 3.35
C VAL A 79 -3.90 17.10 2.71
N TYR A 80 -3.99 16.13 1.81
CA TYR A 80 -2.83 15.63 1.08
C TYR A 80 -2.88 16.08 -0.38
N GLU A 81 -1.95 16.95 -0.75
CA GLU A 81 -1.72 17.31 -2.15
C GLU A 81 -0.38 16.73 -2.62
N PHE A 82 -0.45 15.77 -3.54
CA PHE A 82 0.72 15.03 -4.04
C PHE A 82 1.81 15.96 -4.58
N LYS A 83 1.46 16.96 -5.39
CA LYS A 83 2.43 17.90 -5.98
C LYS A 83 3.08 18.79 -4.92
N ALA A 84 2.30 19.28 -3.95
CA ALA A 84 2.80 20.10 -2.86
C ALA A 84 3.77 19.31 -1.97
N GLU A 85 3.47 18.03 -1.67
CA GLU A 85 4.37 17.20 -0.87
C GLU A 85 5.71 16.95 -1.56
N PHE A 86 5.72 16.65 -2.86
CA PHE A 86 6.97 16.49 -3.61
C PHE A 86 7.70 17.83 -3.80
N ALA A 87 6.99 18.94 -4.01
CA ALA A 87 7.59 20.28 -4.05
C ALA A 87 8.25 20.65 -2.71
N ARG A 88 7.64 20.31 -1.57
CA ARG A 88 8.21 20.47 -0.22
C ARG A 88 9.53 19.71 -0.06
N GLN A 89 9.69 18.58 -0.74
CA GLN A 89 10.92 17.78 -0.78
C GLN A 89 11.96 18.31 -1.78
N GLY A 90 11.63 19.34 -2.58
CA GLY A 90 12.50 19.90 -3.62
C GLY A 90 12.28 19.31 -5.01
N VAL A 91 11.21 18.54 -5.22
CA VAL A 91 10.81 17.96 -6.50
C VAL A 91 9.66 18.78 -7.09
N ASP A 92 9.94 20.05 -7.35
CA ASP A 92 9.01 20.99 -7.99
C ASP A 92 9.23 21.04 -9.52
N LYS A 93 8.63 22.03 -10.19
CA LYS A 93 8.74 22.19 -11.66
C LYS A 93 10.16 22.53 -12.15
N THR A 94 11.03 23.02 -11.26
CA THR A 94 12.42 23.37 -11.58
C THR A 94 13.38 22.20 -11.37
N CYS A 95 12.91 21.11 -10.76
CA CYS A 95 13.69 19.90 -10.57
C CYS A 95 13.99 19.24 -11.92
N SER A 96 15.28 19.09 -12.25
CA SER A 96 15.76 18.40 -13.44
C SER A 96 16.13 16.92 -13.19
N VAL A 97 16.04 16.47 -11.94
CA VAL A 97 16.51 15.14 -11.52
C VAL A 97 15.40 14.09 -11.61
N PHE A 98 14.16 14.47 -11.28
CA PHE A 98 13.01 13.57 -11.29
C PHE A 98 11.90 14.13 -12.15
N ASP A 99 11.10 13.23 -12.71
CA ASP A 99 9.96 13.61 -13.55
C ASP A 99 8.78 12.66 -13.34
N THR A 100 7.58 13.10 -13.70
CA THR A 100 6.36 12.29 -13.52
C THR A 100 6.01 11.51 -14.78
N VAL A 101 5.57 10.27 -14.59
CA VAL A 101 4.99 9.42 -15.65
C VAL A 101 3.46 9.38 -15.60
N THR A 102 2.86 10.51 -15.19
CA THR A 102 1.40 10.63 -14.99
C THR A 102 0.59 10.12 -16.18
N CYS A 103 1.03 10.39 -17.41
CA CYS A 103 0.34 9.95 -18.62
C CYS A 103 0.41 8.44 -18.87
N TRP A 104 1.37 7.72 -18.27
CA TRP A 104 1.57 6.28 -18.50
C TRP A 104 0.80 5.41 -17.50
N ASN A 105 0.50 5.91 -16.31
CA ASN A 105 -0.42 5.23 -15.38
C ASN A 105 -1.86 5.76 -15.49
N THR A 106 -2.22 6.39 -16.60
CA THR A 106 -3.61 6.80 -16.87
C THR A 106 -4.49 5.55 -16.94
N LYS A 107 -5.63 5.57 -16.24
CA LYS A 107 -6.53 4.42 -16.09
C LYS A 107 -5.84 3.17 -15.54
N ASP A 108 -4.83 3.34 -14.67
CA ASP A 108 -4.24 2.22 -13.91
C ASP A 108 -3.54 1.15 -14.78
N THR A 109 -3.14 1.55 -15.99
CA THR A 109 -2.63 0.65 -17.04
C THR A 109 -1.20 0.20 -16.84
N LEU A 110 -0.35 1.04 -16.23
CA LEU A 110 1.05 0.69 -15.96
C LEU A 110 1.19 -0.06 -14.63
N CYS A 111 0.45 0.34 -13.58
CA CYS A 111 0.34 -0.37 -12.32
C CYS A 111 -0.96 0.00 -11.61
N ALA A 112 -1.89 -0.96 -11.51
CA ALA A 112 -3.21 -0.71 -10.95
C ALA A 112 -3.28 -0.45 -9.44
N SER A 113 -2.14 -0.54 -8.74
CA SER A 113 -2.06 -0.27 -7.30
C SER A 113 -1.13 0.90 -6.95
N TYR A 114 -0.66 1.62 -7.95
CA TYR A 114 0.09 2.86 -7.79
C TYR A 114 -0.83 4.08 -7.94
N PRO A 115 -0.46 5.22 -7.34
CA PRO A 115 -1.14 6.48 -7.65
C PRO A 115 -1.03 6.81 -9.14
N GLN A 116 -1.95 7.64 -9.64
CA GLN A 116 -1.91 8.09 -11.03
C GLN A 116 -0.62 8.85 -11.38
N ARG A 117 -0.05 9.58 -10.40
CA ARG A 117 1.23 10.27 -10.53
C ARG A 117 2.31 9.49 -9.82
N VAL A 118 3.37 9.17 -10.55
CA VAL A 118 4.56 8.48 -10.03
C VAL A 118 5.78 9.23 -10.54
N TYR A 119 6.75 9.48 -9.66
CA TYR A 119 8.03 10.09 -10.01
C TYR A 119 9.09 9.02 -10.29
N ILE A 120 9.86 9.24 -11.35
CA ILE A 120 10.99 8.41 -11.83
C ILE A 120 12.20 9.31 -12.12
N PRO A 121 13.42 8.77 -12.32
CA PRO A 121 14.55 9.56 -12.78
C PRO A 121 14.25 10.24 -14.13
N HIS A 122 14.61 11.52 -14.26
CA HIS A 122 14.36 12.29 -15.48
C HIS A 122 15.07 11.70 -16.70
N SER A 123 16.27 11.15 -16.52
CA SER A 123 17.12 10.54 -17.56
C SER A 123 16.42 9.42 -18.35
N ILE A 124 15.51 8.68 -17.73
CA ILE A 124 14.81 7.56 -18.37
C ILE A 124 13.39 7.91 -18.86
N LYS A 125 12.89 9.12 -18.61
CA LYS A 125 11.52 9.52 -19.01
C LYS A 125 11.31 9.50 -20.52
N ALA A 126 12.34 9.79 -21.32
CA ALA A 126 12.22 9.71 -22.78
C ALA A 126 12.01 8.25 -23.27
N ASN A 127 12.42 7.26 -22.48
CA ASN A 127 12.38 5.85 -22.84
C ASN A 127 11.19 5.13 -22.17
N LYS A 128 9.98 5.33 -22.71
CA LYS A 128 8.77 4.66 -22.21
C LYS A 128 8.88 3.13 -22.22
N TYR A 129 9.56 2.56 -23.22
CA TYR A 129 9.74 1.12 -23.35
C TYR A 129 10.48 0.54 -22.14
N LEU A 130 11.58 1.18 -21.71
CA LEU A 130 12.34 0.80 -20.52
C LEU A 130 11.44 0.73 -19.28
N VAL A 131 10.63 1.75 -19.05
CA VAL A 131 9.73 1.80 -17.87
C VAL A 131 8.64 0.73 -17.93
N VAL A 132 8.10 0.44 -19.11
CA VAL A 132 7.12 -0.65 -19.29
C VAL A 132 7.75 -2.02 -19.03
N LYS A 133 8.97 -2.26 -19.52
CA LYS A 133 9.70 -3.51 -19.30
C LYS A 133 10.07 -3.72 -17.83
N CYS A 134 10.64 -2.71 -17.17
CA CYS A 134 10.89 -2.72 -15.74
C CYS A 134 9.60 -3.00 -14.95
N SER A 135 8.49 -2.34 -15.30
CA SER A 135 7.18 -2.61 -14.70
C SER A 135 6.77 -4.08 -14.85
N ASN A 136 6.81 -4.65 -16.06
CA ASN A 136 6.45 -6.04 -16.28
C ASN A 136 7.36 -7.04 -15.54
N PHE A 137 8.62 -6.68 -15.31
CA PHE A 137 9.56 -7.51 -14.55
C PHE A 137 9.36 -7.43 -13.04
N ARG A 138 8.58 -6.48 -12.53
CA ARG A 138 8.31 -6.29 -11.09
C ARG A 138 6.95 -6.88 -10.74
N CYS A 139 6.86 -7.65 -9.64
CA CYS A 139 5.60 -8.30 -9.28
C CYS A 139 4.44 -7.29 -9.15
N LYS A 140 3.30 -7.60 -9.78
CA LYS A 140 2.11 -6.72 -9.86
C LYS A 140 2.41 -5.35 -10.48
N ASN A 141 3.43 -5.29 -11.33
CA ASN A 141 3.82 -4.10 -12.05
C ASN A 141 4.26 -2.93 -11.15
N ARG A 142 4.69 -3.22 -9.91
CA ARG A 142 5.12 -2.20 -8.95
C ARG A 142 6.61 -1.89 -9.15
N PHE A 143 6.91 -1.16 -10.22
CA PHE A 143 8.25 -0.67 -10.55
C PHE A 143 8.78 0.33 -9.51
N PRO A 144 10.09 0.63 -9.48
CA PRO A 144 10.66 1.62 -8.56
C PRO A 144 9.99 3.00 -8.70
N ALA A 145 9.43 3.48 -7.60
CA ALA A 145 8.74 4.76 -7.50
C ALA A 145 9.33 5.61 -6.38
N LEU A 146 9.64 6.88 -6.67
CA LEU A 146 10.17 7.80 -5.67
C LEU A 146 9.14 8.00 -4.56
N THR A 147 9.58 7.85 -3.32
CA THR A 147 8.74 8.00 -2.11
C THR A 147 9.18 9.21 -1.29
N PHE A 148 10.49 9.45 -1.21
CA PHE A 148 11.04 10.59 -0.48
C PHE A 148 12.33 11.08 -1.13
N TYR A 149 12.54 12.39 -1.18
CA TYR A 149 13.78 13.02 -1.60
C TYR A 149 14.30 13.97 -0.53
N TYR A 150 15.56 13.79 -0.15
CA TYR A 150 16.25 14.68 0.78
C TYR A 150 17.19 15.61 0.01
N LYS A 151 16.68 16.77 -0.40
CA LYS A 151 17.39 17.76 -1.21
C LYS A 151 18.79 18.12 -0.70
N ALA A 152 18.98 18.26 0.61
CA ALA A 152 20.25 18.71 1.18
C ALA A 152 21.40 17.71 0.99
N LYS A 153 21.11 16.41 0.89
CA LYS A 153 22.11 15.35 0.61
C LYS A 153 21.90 14.66 -0.73
N LYS A 154 20.93 15.13 -1.51
CA LYS A 154 20.52 14.56 -2.81
C LYS A 154 20.24 13.05 -2.75
N SER A 155 19.86 12.55 -1.57
CA SER A 155 19.55 11.14 -1.35
C SER A 155 18.06 10.91 -1.56
N SER A 156 17.70 9.77 -2.14
CA SER A 156 16.32 9.44 -2.49
C SER A 156 15.93 8.07 -1.96
N LEU A 157 14.69 7.95 -1.48
CA LEU A 157 14.08 6.71 -1.04
C LEU A 157 13.04 6.27 -2.07
N TRP A 158 13.12 5.00 -2.45
CA TRP A 158 12.31 4.41 -3.49
C TRP A 158 11.56 3.19 -2.93
N ARG A 159 10.42 2.89 -3.54
CA ARG A 159 9.64 1.68 -3.26
C ARG A 159 9.39 0.91 -4.54
N ALA A 160 9.47 -0.41 -4.46
CA ALA A 160 9.13 -1.32 -5.55
C ALA A 160 8.58 -2.63 -4.96
N ALA A 161 8.03 -3.50 -5.80
CA ALA A 161 7.90 -4.92 -5.45
C ALA A 161 9.19 -5.68 -5.78
N GLN A 162 9.30 -6.90 -5.26
CA GLN A 162 10.31 -7.87 -5.71
C GLN A 162 10.24 -8.09 -7.23
N ILE A 163 11.38 -8.43 -7.82
CA ILE A 163 11.47 -8.83 -9.23
C ILE A 163 10.78 -10.19 -9.47
N ALA A 164 10.29 -10.41 -10.67
CA ALA A 164 9.65 -11.64 -11.15
C ALA A 164 10.66 -12.52 -11.90
N GLN A 165 11.83 -12.74 -11.29
CA GLN A 165 12.93 -13.54 -11.87
C GLN A 165 12.54 -15.00 -12.08
N GLY A 166 11.81 -15.57 -11.11
CA GLY A 166 11.43 -16.98 -11.08
C GLY A 166 12.62 -17.94 -11.02
N LEU A 167 12.35 -19.23 -11.28
CA LEU A 167 13.34 -20.30 -11.20
C LEU A 167 14.34 -20.30 -12.36
N MET A 168 13.95 -19.74 -13.52
CA MET A 168 14.79 -19.68 -14.73
C MET A 168 15.90 -18.62 -14.64
N ASN A 169 16.00 -17.91 -13.52
CA ASN A 169 17.00 -16.87 -13.30
C ASN A 169 16.96 -15.75 -14.35
N ASN A 170 15.76 -15.37 -14.78
CA ASN A 170 15.58 -14.29 -15.75
C ASN A 170 16.22 -12.97 -15.23
N SER A 171 16.87 -12.24 -16.13
CA SER A 171 17.31 -10.87 -15.94
C SER A 171 16.43 -9.91 -16.75
N CYS A 172 16.54 -8.62 -16.46
CA CYS A 172 15.88 -7.58 -17.22
C CYS A 172 16.79 -6.36 -17.27
N ASP A 173 17.45 -6.18 -18.41
CA ASP A 173 18.35 -5.07 -18.66
C ASP A 173 17.66 -3.72 -18.45
N GLU A 174 16.35 -3.62 -18.76
CA GLU A 174 15.58 -2.40 -18.52
C GLU A 174 15.32 -2.12 -17.03
N ASP A 175 15.18 -3.15 -16.19
CA ASP A 175 15.10 -2.99 -14.72
C ASP A 175 16.47 -2.59 -14.15
N GLU A 176 17.54 -3.22 -14.65
CA GLU A 176 18.93 -2.90 -14.27
C GLU A 176 19.30 -1.44 -14.64
N GLN A 177 18.99 -1.00 -15.86
CA GLN A 177 19.14 0.40 -16.30
C GLN A 177 18.26 1.36 -15.50
N PHE A 178 17.05 0.94 -15.11
CA PHE A 178 16.19 1.77 -14.26
C PHE A 178 16.88 2.01 -12.91
N LEU A 179 17.40 0.96 -12.27
CA LEU A 179 18.11 1.10 -11.00
C LEU A 179 19.37 1.93 -11.16
N GLN A 180 20.15 1.73 -12.23
CA GLN A 180 21.31 2.58 -12.51
C GLN A 180 20.92 4.06 -12.58
N ALA A 181 19.85 4.39 -13.30
CA ALA A 181 19.35 5.77 -13.40
C ALA A 181 18.89 6.33 -12.04
N ILE A 182 18.43 5.49 -11.11
CA ILE A 182 18.17 5.91 -9.73
C ILE A 182 19.48 6.31 -9.04
N GLY A 183 20.53 5.49 -9.14
CA GLY A 183 21.83 5.79 -8.54
C GLY A 183 22.43 7.09 -9.07
N GLU A 184 22.29 7.34 -10.37
CA GLU A 184 22.74 8.56 -11.05
C GLU A 184 21.99 9.84 -10.61
N THR A 185 20.87 9.72 -9.90
CA THR A 185 20.17 10.89 -9.33
C THR A 185 20.94 11.54 -8.18
N ASN A 186 21.92 10.84 -7.61
CA ASN A 186 22.84 11.37 -6.63
C ASN A 186 24.24 11.56 -7.23
N PRO A 187 24.69 12.81 -7.49
CA PRO A 187 26.00 13.07 -8.08
C PRO A 187 27.17 12.77 -7.14
N GLU A 188 26.92 12.61 -5.84
CA GLU A 188 27.96 12.36 -4.82
C GLU A 188 28.18 10.86 -4.57
N GLY A 189 27.34 9.98 -5.14
CA GLY A 189 27.51 8.54 -5.06
C GLY A 189 26.39 7.80 -5.78
N SER A 190 26.76 6.87 -6.64
CA SER A 190 25.83 6.04 -7.43
C SER A 190 25.45 4.72 -6.75
N GLU A 191 25.95 4.46 -5.55
CA GLU A 191 25.66 3.22 -4.80
C GLU A 191 24.21 3.21 -4.30
N ILE A 192 23.51 2.11 -4.57
CA ILE A 192 22.10 1.91 -4.21
C ILE A 192 22.02 0.82 -3.15
N PHE A 193 21.36 1.13 -2.04
CA PHE A 193 21.02 0.14 -1.03
C PHE A 193 19.62 -0.42 -1.30
N ILE A 194 19.55 -1.69 -1.70
CA ILE A 194 18.29 -2.41 -1.88
C ILE A 194 17.94 -3.05 -0.54
N PHE A 195 17.02 -2.44 0.19
CA PHE A 195 16.51 -2.97 1.45
C PHE A 195 15.33 -3.91 1.23
N ASP A 196 15.58 -5.21 1.18
CA ASP A 196 14.53 -6.22 1.18
C ASP A 196 14.02 -6.43 2.61
N ALA A 197 12.80 -5.96 2.89
CA ALA A 197 12.20 -6.09 4.21
C ALA A 197 12.11 -7.55 4.71
N ARG A 198 12.15 -8.56 3.83
CA ARG A 198 11.99 -9.96 4.19
C ARG A 198 13.17 -10.50 4.99
N THR A 199 12.97 -11.66 5.60
CA THR A 199 14.09 -12.54 5.95
C THR A 199 14.68 -13.15 4.68
N GLN A 200 15.99 -13.46 4.68
CA GLN A 200 16.65 -14.17 3.59
C GLN A 200 15.88 -15.45 3.20
N ILE A 201 15.46 -16.26 4.16
CA ILE A 201 14.70 -17.49 3.93
C ILE A 201 13.40 -17.22 3.14
N ASN A 202 12.63 -16.20 3.55
CA ASN A 202 11.39 -15.85 2.86
C ASN A 202 11.66 -15.30 1.46
N ALA A 203 12.75 -14.57 1.29
CA ALA A 203 13.19 -14.08 0.00
C ALA A 203 13.53 -15.21 -0.97
N TYR A 204 14.32 -16.21 -0.54
CA TYR A 204 14.62 -17.41 -1.34
C TYR A 204 13.37 -18.26 -1.60
N ALA A 205 12.47 -18.39 -0.62
CA ALA A 205 11.21 -19.11 -0.81
C ALA A 205 10.32 -18.44 -1.89
N ASN A 206 10.23 -17.10 -1.89
CA ASN A 206 9.48 -16.38 -2.93
C ASN A 206 10.10 -16.55 -4.32
N ARG A 207 11.44 -16.63 -4.42
CA ARG A 207 12.12 -16.93 -5.69
C ARG A 207 11.67 -18.27 -6.26
N ALA A 208 11.44 -19.27 -5.40
CA ALA A 208 10.93 -20.57 -5.83
C ALA A 208 9.49 -20.53 -6.37
N THR A 209 8.71 -19.50 -6.03
CA THR A 209 7.31 -19.33 -6.45
C THR A 209 7.12 -18.21 -7.48
N GLY A 210 8.15 -17.87 -8.25
CA GLY A 210 8.07 -16.89 -9.33
C GLY A 210 8.47 -15.44 -8.96
N GLY A 211 8.83 -15.19 -7.70
CA GLY A 211 9.44 -13.93 -7.28
C GLY A 211 10.95 -13.91 -7.55
N GLY A 212 11.70 -13.13 -6.78
CA GLY A 212 13.13 -13.02 -6.98
C GLY A 212 13.84 -12.06 -6.03
N LEU A 213 15.12 -11.91 -6.31
CA LEU A 213 16.09 -11.07 -5.61
C LEU A 213 17.04 -10.46 -6.61
N GLU A 214 17.30 -9.17 -6.46
CA GLU A 214 18.36 -8.48 -7.17
C GLU A 214 19.70 -9.13 -6.81
N LYS A 215 20.46 -9.54 -7.83
CA LYS A 215 21.79 -10.12 -7.67
C LYS A 215 22.83 -9.06 -7.97
N GLU A 216 23.83 -8.91 -7.10
CA GLU A 216 24.91 -7.93 -7.27
C GLU A 216 25.69 -8.11 -8.58
N SER A 217 25.70 -9.33 -9.16
CA SER A 217 26.29 -9.60 -10.48
C SER A 217 25.58 -8.90 -11.64
N ASN A 218 24.28 -8.63 -11.49
CA ASN A 218 23.44 -8.02 -12.51
C ASN A 218 23.21 -6.54 -12.20
N TYR A 219 22.93 -6.24 -10.94
CA TYR A 219 22.64 -4.90 -10.46
C TYR A 219 23.93 -4.23 -9.99
N LEU A 220 24.66 -3.66 -10.95
CA LEU A 220 25.90 -2.94 -10.68
C LEU A 220 25.66 -1.79 -9.69
N ASN A 221 26.63 -1.55 -8.80
CA ASN A 221 26.56 -0.52 -7.74
C ASN A 221 25.36 -0.70 -6.79
N CYS A 222 24.75 -1.88 -6.72
CA CYS A 222 23.69 -2.16 -5.76
C CYS A 222 24.21 -3.08 -4.63
N LYS A 223 23.84 -2.79 -3.39
CA LYS A 223 24.05 -3.65 -2.23
C LYS A 223 22.70 -4.10 -1.67
N VAL A 224 22.51 -5.41 -1.52
CA VAL A 224 21.26 -5.96 -1.01
C VAL A 224 21.36 -6.21 0.49
N MET A 225 20.41 -5.66 1.25
CA MET A 225 20.30 -5.82 2.70
C MET A 225 18.95 -6.43 3.05
N PHE A 226 18.90 -7.27 4.09
CA PHE A 226 17.67 -7.90 4.56
C PHE A 226 17.21 -7.31 5.89
N GLY A 227 15.95 -6.89 5.96
CA GLY A 227 15.33 -6.33 7.17
C GLY A 227 14.87 -7.37 8.19
N HIS A 228 14.76 -8.65 7.79
CA HIS A 228 14.29 -9.72 8.67
C HIS A 228 12.89 -9.47 9.28
N ILE A 229 12.03 -8.75 8.55
CA ILE A 229 10.63 -8.53 8.90
C ILE A 229 9.81 -9.74 8.45
N HIS A 230 9.00 -10.26 9.38
CA HIS A 230 8.18 -11.45 9.14
C HIS A 230 6.93 -11.11 8.31
N GLY A 231 6.45 -12.10 7.56
CA GLY A 231 5.25 -11.95 6.74
C GLY A 231 3.96 -11.79 7.57
N ILE A 232 2.90 -11.38 6.89
CA ILE A 232 1.60 -11.05 7.51
C ILE A 232 1.01 -12.20 8.35
N ASN A 233 1.24 -13.46 7.96
CA ASN A 233 0.76 -14.62 8.69
C ASN A 233 1.37 -14.71 10.10
N THR A 234 2.68 -14.48 10.21
CA THR A 234 3.38 -14.44 11.50
C THR A 234 2.88 -13.29 12.37
N VAL A 235 2.71 -12.10 11.78
CA VAL A 235 2.19 -10.91 12.49
C VAL A 235 0.76 -11.15 12.98
N ASN A 236 -0.10 -11.74 12.15
CA ASN A 236 -1.49 -12.05 12.51
C ASN A 236 -1.58 -13.06 13.66
N THR A 237 -0.78 -14.13 13.60
CA THR A 237 -0.71 -15.12 14.69
C THR A 237 -0.21 -14.46 15.98
N SER A 238 0.84 -13.64 15.90
CA SER A 238 1.37 -12.90 17.05
C SER A 238 0.32 -11.99 17.67
N TYR A 239 -0.38 -11.20 16.86
CA TYR A 239 -1.46 -10.31 17.32
C TYR A 239 -2.62 -11.08 17.96
N LYS A 240 -3.05 -12.20 17.35
CA LYS A 240 -4.14 -13.03 17.91
C LYS A 240 -3.76 -13.58 19.29
N THR A 241 -2.52 -14.04 19.45
CA THR A 241 -2.00 -14.51 20.74
C THR A 241 -1.95 -13.38 21.76
N LEU A 242 -1.42 -12.21 21.38
CA LEU A 242 -1.40 -11.02 22.24
C LEU A 242 -2.82 -10.65 22.70
N LYS A 243 -3.75 -10.49 21.76
CA LYS A 243 -5.15 -10.13 22.02
C LYS A 243 -5.81 -11.12 22.97
N LYS A 244 -5.63 -12.42 22.74
CA LYS A 244 -6.19 -13.46 23.62
C LYS A 244 -5.62 -13.34 25.04
N THR A 245 -4.32 -13.17 25.17
CA THR A 245 -3.66 -13.00 26.47
C THR A 245 -4.19 -11.76 27.22
N CYS A 246 -4.39 -10.64 26.52
CA CYS A 246 -5.00 -9.43 27.10
C CYS A 246 -6.46 -9.66 27.54
N MET A 247 -7.25 -10.39 26.75
CA MET A 247 -8.65 -10.72 27.10
C MET A 247 -8.75 -11.65 28.32
N ASP A 248 -7.75 -12.51 28.53
CA ASP A 248 -7.68 -13.41 29.68
C ASP A 248 -6.92 -12.79 30.89
N PHE A 249 -6.61 -11.49 30.87
CA PHE A 249 -5.82 -10.84 31.93
C PHE A 249 -6.38 -11.10 33.33
N SER A 250 -7.70 -10.97 33.52
CA SER A 250 -8.37 -11.21 34.81
C SER A 250 -8.30 -12.65 35.31
N LYS A 251 -7.93 -13.61 34.44
CA LYS A 251 -7.83 -15.04 34.75
C LYS A 251 -6.39 -15.49 34.99
N LEU A 252 -5.41 -14.60 34.82
CA LEU A 252 -3.99 -14.93 34.86
C LEU A 252 -3.30 -14.21 36.02
N VAL A 253 -2.49 -14.96 36.78
CA VAL A 253 -1.53 -14.36 37.71
C VAL A 253 -0.47 -13.59 36.91
N SER A 254 0.00 -12.46 37.43
CA SER A 254 0.86 -11.49 36.72
C SER A 254 2.10 -12.10 36.04
N SER A 255 2.74 -13.09 36.66
CA SER A 255 3.90 -13.78 36.08
C SER A 255 3.54 -14.61 34.85
N LYS A 256 2.41 -15.33 34.88
CA LYS A 256 1.90 -16.09 33.73
C LYS A 256 1.41 -15.19 32.61
N PHE A 257 0.88 -14.01 32.95
CA PHE A 257 0.50 -13.00 31.96
C PHE A 257 1.72 -12.49 31.19
N THR A 258 2.75 -12.03 31.89
CA THR A 258 3.97 -11.48 31.27
C THR A 258 4.66 -12.51 30.38
N ALA A 259 4.83 -13.75 30.85
CA ALA A 259 5.40 -14.83 30.03
C ALA A 259 4.57 -15.12 28.76
N LYS A 260 3.24 -15.07 28.85
CA LYS A 260 2.37 -15.24 27.68
C LYS A 260 2.45 -14.07 26.69
N ILE A 261 2.57 -12.85 27.20
CA ILE A 261 2.81 -11.67 26.39
C ILE A 261 4.13 -11.80 25.63
N ASP A 262 5.22 -12.20 26.29
CA ASP A 262 6.51 -12.43 25.64
C ASP A 262 6.43 -13.56 24.59
N SER A 263 5.75 -14.67 24.92
CA SER A 263 5.56 -15.79 24.00
C SER A 263 4.74 -15.44 22.74
N SER A 264 3.95 -14.35 22.78
CA SER A 264 3.25 -13.86 21.58
C SER A 264 4.22 -13.37 20.50
N GLY A 265 5.45 -12.99 20.88
CA GLY A 265 6.45 -12.43 19.98
C GLY A 265 6.13 -11.02 19.49
N TRP A 266 5.04 -10.38 19.94
CA TRP A 266 4.58 -9.11 19.40
C TRP A 266 5.61 -7.99 19.53
N TYR A 267 6.14 -7.78 20.75
CA TYR A 267 7.14 -6.74 21.00
C TYR A 267 8.46 -7.01 20.28
N HIS A 268 8.81 -8.28 20.07
CA HIS A 268 9.96 -8.65 19.24
C HIS A 268 9.76 -8.23 17.78
N LEU A 269 8.56 -8.47 17.22
CA LEU A 269 8.22 -8.04 15.87
C LEU A 269 8.22 -6.51 15.73
N VAL A 270 7.63 -5.79 16.70
CA VAL A 270 7.64 -4.31 16.73
C VAL A 270 9.07 -3.78 16.82
N ARG A 271 9.88 -4.32 17.74
CA ARG A 271 11.29 -3.94 17.90
C ARG A 271 12.09 -4.14 16.61
N LYS A 272 11.85 -5.25 15.89
CA LYS A 272 12.51 -5.49 14.60
C LYS A 272 12.12 -4.44 13.57
N GLN A 273 10.84 -4.09 13.46
CA GLN A 273 10.37 -3.06 12.51
C GLN A 273 10.97 -1.68 12.78
N ILE A 274 11.12 -1.30 14.06
CA ILE A 274 11.70 0.00 14.45
C ILE A 274 13.22 0.06 14.21
N LYS A 275 13.91 -1.08 14.31
CA LYS A 275 15.36 -1.17 14.10
C LYS A 275 15.78 -1.17 12.63
N CYS A 276 14.85 -1.51 11.73
CA CYS A 276 15.06 -1.48 10.29
C CYS A 276 15.07 -0.03 9.80
#